data_AF-A0A948NBH3-F1
#
_entry.id   AF-A0A948NBH3-F1
#
_cell.length_a   1.000
_cell.length_b   1.000
_cell.length_c   1.000
_cell.angle_alpha   90.00
_cell.angle_beta   90.00
_cell.angle_gamma   90.00
#
_symmetry.space_group_name_H-M   'P 1'
#
loop_
_entity.id
_entity.type
_entity.pdbx_description
1 polymer ?
#
loop_
_entity_poly.entity_id
_entity_poly.type
_entity_poly.pdbx_seq_one_letter_code
_entity_poly.pdbx_strand_id
1 'polypeptide(L)'
;MSILLDKRELKKAAKELSLVKLTDVINVLNAVLAERQKEVELIAQLEQLAKSQGFTLEQLGYKLNNDVVVLEGAEHQPKADKRPTKPKFKTINKESQYFYVEDGKLQLLRTHTMKKGLQERGIEVVPVSKVDKKYAKQIDGLITEATAQAVENFNAKVAAWNEWAAANAEEILTKK
;
A
#
# COMPACT_ATOMS: atom_id res chain seq x y z
N MET A 1 17.70 13.24 2.47
CA MET A 1 18.83 12.61 1.74
C MET A 1 19.35 13.65 0.76
N SER A 2 20.58 14.16 0.93
CA SER A 2 21.17 15.12 -0.02
C SER A 2 21.84 14.32 -1.14
N ILE A 3 21.27 14.36 -2.35
CA ILE A 3 21.78 13.68 -3.56
C ILE A 3 22.82 14.55 -4.28
N LEU A 4 23.04 15.79 -3.83
CA LEU A 4 24.01 16.70 -4.43
C LEU A 4 25.41 16.34 -3.92
N LEU A 5 26.25 15.78 -4.79
CA LEU A 5 27.71 15.75 -4.62
C LEU A 5 28.17 17.15 -4.19
N ASP A 6 28.92 17.23 -3.10
CA ASP A 6 29.41 18.52 -2.62
C ASP A 6 30.27 19.19 -3.71
N LYS A 7 30.25 20.52 -3.80
CA LYS A 7 30.93 21.29 -4.87
C LYS A 7 32.40 20.90 -5.03
N ARG A 8 33.03 20.49 -3.92
CA ARG A 8 34.42 20.00 -3.89
C ARG A 8 34.58 18.62 -4.56
N GLU A 9 33.65 17.71 -4.32
CA GLU A 9 33.67 16.35 -4.89
C GLU A 9 33.37 16.38 -6.38
N LEU A 10 32.40 17.20 -6.79
CA LEU A 10 32.07 17.41 -8.21
C LEU A 10 33.27 17.98 -8.98
N LYS A 11 34.01 18.92 -8.39
CA LYS A 11 35.26 19.44 -8.98
C LYS A 11 36.36 18.40 -9.07
N LYS A 12 36.46 17.47 -8.11
CA LYS A 12 37.47 16.40 -8.14
C LYS A 12 37.13 15.40 -9.26
N ALA A 13 35.88 14.94 -9.31
CA ALA A 13 35.40 14.06 -10.37
C ALA A 13 35.52 14.72 -11.76
N ALA A 14 35.19 16.00 -11.89
CA ALA A 14 35.30 16.72 -13.15
C ALA A 14 36.74 16.83 -13.69
N LYS A 15 37.76 16.86 -12.81
CA LYS A 15 39.18 16.87 -13.23
C LYS A 15 39.63 15.54 -13.85
N GLU A 16 38.93 14.45 -13.54
CA GLU A 16 39.23 13.11 -14.06
C GLU A 16 38.56 12.86 -15.43
N LEU A 17 37.66 13.75 -15.86
CA LEU A 17 36.99 13.69 -17.16
C LEU A 17 37.64 14.64 -18.18
N SER A 18 37.58 14.27 -19.45
CA SER A 18 37.96 15.16 -20.54
C SER A 18 36.94 16.29 -20.70
N LEU A 19 37.40 17.46 -21.20
CA LEU A 19 36.54 18.62 -21.44
C LEU A 19 35.32 18.26 -22.33
N VAL A 20 35.53 17.45 -23.37
CA VAL A 20 34.47 16.97 -24.27
C VAL A 20 33.38 16.22 -23.50
N LYS A 21 33.76 15.29 -22.61
CA LYS A 21 32.80 14.53 -21.81
C LYS A 21 32.06 15.41 -20.79
N LEU A 22 32.71 16.44 -20.25
CA LEU A 22 32.05 17.41 -19.37
C LEU A 22 30.99 18.21 -20.13
N THR A 23 31.29 18.63 -21.36
CA THR A 23 30.33 19.32 -22.23
C THR A 23 29.12 18.43 -22.53
N ASP A 24 29.34 17.15 -22.84
CA ASP A 24 28.24 16.19 -23.08
C ASP A 24 27.36 16.01 -21.84
N VAL A 25 27.97 15.86 -20.66
CA VAL A 25 27.24 15.75 -19.39
C VAL A 25 26.42 17.00 -19.12
N ILE A 26 26.98 18.19 -19.36
CA ILE A 26 26.25 19.46 -19.21
C ILE A 26 25.05 19.53 -20.17
N ASN A 27 25.22 19.09 -21.43
CA ASN A 27 24.13 19.07 -22.40
C ASN A 27 22.98 18.15 -21.97
N VAL A 28 23.31 16.95 -21.46
CA VAL A 28 22.30 16.01 -20.93
C VAL A 28 21.61 16.59 -19.71
N LEU A 29 22.35 17.19 -18.77
CA LEU A 29 21.77 17.80 -17.58
C LEU A 29 20.83 18.97 -17.94
N ASN A 30 21.20 19.80 -18.92
CA ASN A 30 20.36 20.88 -19.41
C ASN A 30 19.07 20.36 -20.08
N ALA A 31 19.16 19.26 -20.84
CA ALA A 31 17.97 18.62 -21.42
C ALA A 31 17.02 18.11 -20.33
N VAL A 32 17.56 17.42 -19.30
CA VAL A 32 16.77 16.96 -18.15
C VAL A 32 16.15 18.13 -17.39
N LEU A 33 16.89 19.24 -17.19
CA LEU A 33 16.34 20.44 -16.56
C LEU A 33 15.18 21.03 -17.36
N ALA A 34 15.30 21.09 -18.68
CA ALA A 34 14.22 21.57 -19.55
C ALA A 34 12.97 20.67 -19.49
N GLU A 35 13.15 19.35 -19.42
CA GLU A 35 12.04 18.40 -19.22
C GLU A 35 11.36 18.60 -17.86
N ARG A 36 12.14 18.72 -16.79
CA ARG A 36 11.60 18.97 -15.43
C ARG A 36 10.88 20.30 -15.32
N GLN A 37 11.37 21.33 -16.01
CA GLN A 37 10.69 22.62 -16.05
C GLN A 37 9.32 22.51 -16.74
N LYS A 38 9.23 21.77 -17.87
CA LYS A 38 7.95 21.49 -18.54
C LYS A 38 7.00 20.68 -17.68
N GLU A 39 7.49 19.68 -16.94
CA GLU A 39 6.68 18.91 -16.00
C GLU A 39 6.07 19.82 -14.92
N VAL A 40 6.88 20.72 -14.35
CA VAL A 40 6.42 21.68 -13.33
C VAL A 40 5.35 22.62 -13.90
N GLU A 41 5.54 23.13 -15.11
CA GLU A 41 4.55 23.98 -15.79
C GLU A 41 3.24 23.24 -16.06
N LEU A 42 3.32 22.00 -16.53
CA LEU A 42 2.14 21.15 -16.76
C LEU A 42 1.40 20.86 -15.45
N ILE A 43 2.14 20.56 -14.38
CA ILE A 43 1.57 20.36 -13.04
C ILE A 43 0.84 21.63 -12.60
N ALA A 44 1.43 22.81 -12.76
CA ALA A 44 0.79 24.06 -12.39
C ALA A 44 -0.50 24.32 -13.19
N GLN A 45 -0.51 23.99 -14.50
CA GLN A 45 -1.71 24.09 -15.33
C GLN A 45 -2.80 23.11 -14.88
N LEU A 46 -2.44 21.86 -14.56
CA LEU A 46 -3.35 20.85 -14.03
C LEU A 46 -3.95 21.28 -12.68
N GLU A 47 -3.14 21.87 -11.80
CA GLU A 47 -3.61 22.41 -10.52
C GLU A 47 -4.62 23.55 -10.72
N GLN A 48 -4.37 24.46 -11.67
CA GLN A 48 -5.30 25.56 -11.97
C GLN A 48 -6.62 25.05 -12.55
N LEU A 49 -6.56 24.07 -13.45
CA LEU A 49 -7.75 23.44 -14.03
C LEU A 49 -8.53 22.65 -12.98
N ALA A 50 -7.85 21.91 -12.11
CA ALA A 50 -8.50 21.19 -11.03
C ALA A 50 -9.20 22.16 -10.05
N LYS A 51 -8.55 23.27 -9.70
CA LYS A 51 -9.16 24.34 -8.88
C LYS A 51 -10.39 24.95 -9.56
N SER A 52 -10.35 25.21 -10.87
CA SER A 52 -11.50 25.77 -11.59
C SER A 52 -12.69 24.81 -11.69
N GLN A 53 -12.42 23.50 -11.65
CA GLN A 53 -13.44 22.45 -11.56
C GLN A 53 -13.90 22.16 -10.12
N GLY A 54 -13.40 22.91 -9.13
CA GLY A 54 -13.82 22.79 -7.73
C GLY A 54 -13.08 21.72 -6.91
N PHE A 55 -12.02 21.11 -7.45
CA PHE A 55 -11.19 20.17 -6.69
C PHE A 55 -10.26 20.89 -5.71
N THR A 56 -10.14 20.36 -4.50
CA THR A 56 -9.18 20.85 -3.50
C THR A 56 -7.82 20.18 -3.67
N LEU A 57 -6.74 20.87 -3.26
CA LEU A 57 -5.37 20.32 -3.31
C LEU A 57 -5.20 19.00 -2.53
N GLU A 58 -6.09 18.75 -1.56
CA GLU A 58 -6.14 17.52 -0.76
C GLU A 58 -6.71 16.33 -1.56
N GLN A 59 -7.72 16.57 -2.40
CA GLN A 59 -8.29 15.56 -3.29
C GLN A 59 -7.33 15.15 -4.42
N LEU A 60 -6.44 16.07 -4.79
CA LEU A 60 -5.36 15.84 -5.76
C LEU A 60 -4.13 15.16 -5.14
N GLY A 61 -4.14 14.89 -3.83
CA GLY A 61 -3.07 14.15 -3.14
C GLY A 61 -1.81 14.97 -2.83
N TYR A 62 -1.84 16.30 -2.98
CA TYR A 62 -0.68 17.17 -2.70
C TYR A 62 -0.42 17.40 -1.22
N LYS A 63 -1.37 17.08 -0.34
CA LYS A 63 -1.14 17.00 1.10
C LYS A 63 -1.17 15.55 1.55
N LEU A 64 0.02 14.99 1.79
CA LEU A 64 0.17 13.81 2.65
C LEU A 64 -0.15 14.24 4.08
N ASN A 65 -1.41 14.09 4.49
CA ASN A 65 -1.74 14.14 5.91
C ASN A 65 -1.08 12.94 6.57
N ASN A 66 -0.12 13.23 7.44
CA ASN A 66 0.48 12.26 8.35
C ASN A 66 -0.34 12.10 9.65
N ASP A 67 -1.57 12.60 9.65
CA ASP A 67 -2.50 12.45 10.76
C ASP A 67 -3.65 11.55 10.33
N VAL A 68 -3.65 10.34 10.89
CA VAL A 68 -4.81 9.43 10.86
C VAL A 68 -5.84 10.02 11.83
N VAL A 69 -6.60 11.01 11.36
CA VAL A 69 -7.83 11.40 12.05
C VAL A 69 -8.92 10.46 11.57
N VAL A 70 -9.26 9.50 12.43
CA VAL A 70 -10.51 8.75 12.34
C VAL A 70 -11.63 9.76 12.60
N LEU A 71 -12.25 10.27 11.54
CA LEU A 71 -13.50 11.03 11.65
C LEU A 71 -14.66 10.04 11.75
N GLU A 72 -15.07 9.74 12.99
CA GLU A 72 -16.44 9.32 13.27
C GLU A 72 -17.36 10.52 12.97
N GLY A 73 -18.31 10.35 12.05
CA GLY A 73 -19.33 11.35 11.74
C GLY A 73 -19.12 12.12 10.44
N ALA A 74 -19.33 11.45 9.30
CA ALA A 74 -19.66 12.12 8.05
C ALA A 74 -20.76 11.32 7.34
N GLU A 75 -21.99 11.53 7.80
CA GLU A 75 -23.16 11.19 7.01
C GLU A 75 -23.16 12.03 5.71
N HIS A 76 -23.43 11.36 4.60
CA HIS A 76 -23.88 11.92 3.32
C HIS A 76 -22.99 12.99 2.68
N GLN A 77 -21.91 12.53 2.03
CA GLN A 77 -21.54 13.08 0.72
C GLN A 77 -21.81 12.00 -0.34
N PRO A 78 -22.46 12.31 -1.47
CA PRO A 78 -22.62 11.36 -2.57
C PRO A 78 -21.21 11.10 -3.12
N LYS A 79 -20.66 9.94 -2.76
CA LYS A 79 -19.40 9.47 -3.34
C LYS A 79 -19.62 9.40 -4.85
N ALA A 80 -18.92 10.25 -5.60
CA ALA A 80 -18.61 9.91 -6.98
C ALA A 80 -18.05 8.48 -6.95
N ASP A 81 -18.71 7.58 -7.68
CA ASP A 81 -18.51 6.13 -7.71
C ASP A 81 -17.06 5.76 -8.02
N LYS A 82 -16.19 5.83 -6.99
CA LYS A 82 -14.85 5.28 -7.07
C LYS A 82 -15.02 3.78 -7.26
N ARG A 83 -14.71 3.30 -8.48
CA ARG A 83 -14.65 1.89 -8.83
C ARG A 83 -14.00 1.10 -7.68
N PRO A 84 -14.74 0.24 -6.97
CA PRO A 84 -14.16 -0.60 -5.94
C PRO A 84 -13.15 -1.55 -6.58
N THR A 85 -12.10 -1.94 -5.85
CA THR A 85 -11.12 -2.88 -6.41
C THR A 85 -11.75 -4.25 -6.59
N LYS A 86 -11.63 -4.85 -7.79
CA LYS A 86 -12.12 -6.20 -8.08
C LYS A 86 -11.63 -7.20 -7.01
N PRO A 87 -12.53 -7.83 -6.24
CA PRO A 87 -12.14 -8.74 -5.17
C PRO A 87 -11.35 -9.94 -5.70
N LYS A 88 -10.26 -10.30 -5.00
CA LYS A 88 -9.49 -11.52 -5.27
C LYS A 88 -9.50 -12.39 -4.01
N PHE A 89 -9.95 -13.64 -4.15
CA PHE A 89 -9.91 -14.60 -3.06
C PHE A 89 -8.48 -15.11 -2.87
N LYS A 90 -7.94 -14.98 -1.66
CA LYS A 90 -6.67 -15.59 -1.28
C LYS A 90 -6.94 -16.82 -0.43
N THR A 91 -6.51 -17.99 -0.91
CA THR A 91 -6.59 -19.23 -0.16
C THR A 91 -5.56 -19.22 0.97
N ILE A 92 -5.95 -19.71 2.15
CA ILE A 92 -5.05 -19.87 3.29
C ILE A 92 -4.20 -21.13 3.07
N ASN A 93 -2.89 -20.98 2.92
CA ASN A 93 -1.96 -22.10 2.93
C ASN A 93 -1.50 -22.36 4.38
N LYS A 94 -1.78 -23.57 4.90
CA LYS A 94 -1.47 -23.99 6.28
C LYS A 94 0.03 -23.91 6.60
N GLU A 95 0.89 -24.27 5.66
CA GLU A 95 2.33 -24.36 5.88
C GLU A 95 3.01 -22.99 5.99
N SER A 96 2.42 -21.96 5.38
CA SER A 96 2.92 -20.58 5.42
C SER A 96 2.37 -19.76 6.59
N GLN A 97 1.57 -20.37 7.48
CA GLN A 97 0.99 -19.67 8.62
C GLN A 97 1.93 -19.59 9.81
N TYR A 98 1.81 -18.49 10.54
CA TYR A 98 2.50 -18.24 11.80
C TYR A 98 1.51 -18.22 12.95
N PHE A 99 1.96 -18.65 14.11
CA PHE A 99 1.17 -18.77 15.32
C PHE A 99 1.90 -18.11 16.48
N TYR A 100 1.16 -17.72 17.50
CA TYR A 100 1.70 -17.23 18.75
C TYR A 100 0.87 -17.75 19.91
N VAL A 101 1.45 -17.75 21.11
CA VAL A 101 0.74 -18.12 22.33
C VAL A 101 0.54 -16.87 23.17
N GLU A 102 -0.72 -16.53 23.42
CA GLU A 102 -1.11 -15.41 24.28
C GLU A 102 -2.13 -15.96 25.30
N ASP A 103 -1.93 -15.66 26.58
CA ASP A 103 -2.76 -16.17 27.69
C ASP A 103 -2.93 -17.70 27.71
N GLY A 104 -1.87 -18.42 27.32
CA GLY A 104 -1.85 -19.89 27.27
C GLY A 104 -2.62 -20.53 26.12
N LYS A 105 -3.21 -19.73 25.22
CA LYS A 105 -3.96 -20.19 24.04
C LYS A 105 -3.16 -19.95 22.75
N LEU A 106 -3.21 -20.91 21.83
CA LEU A 106 -2.64 -20.73 20.51
C LEU A 106 -3.53 -19.80 19.68
N GLN A 107 -2.95 -18.79 19.07
CA GLN A 107 -3.62 -17.88 18.14
C GLN A 107 -2.91 -17.89 16.78
N LEU A 108 -3.68 -17.73 15.71
CA LEU A 108 -3.17 -17.58 14.35
C LEU A 108 -2.75 -16.11 14.12
N LEU A 109 -1.55 -15.90 13.59
CA LEU A 109 -1.10 -14.57 13.17
C LEU A 109 -1.87 -14.12 11.93
N ARG A 110 -2.80 -13.19 12.09
CA ARG A 110 -3.67 -12.71 11.00
C ARG A 110 -2.96 -11.76 10.03
N THR A 111 -1.98 -10.98 10.49
CA THR A 111 -1.25 -10.02 9.65
C THR A 111 0.23 -9.96 10.00
N HIS A 112 1.08 -9.73 8.99
CA HIS A 112 2.53 -9.56 9.21
C HIS A 112 2.86 -8.31 10.03
N THR A 113 2.01 -7.28 10.01
CA THR A 113 2.19 -6.06 10.79
C THR A 113 2.05 -6.32 12.30
N MET A 114 1.25 -7.31 12.70
CA MET A 114 1.14 -7.71 14.11
C MET A 114 2.40 -8.39 14.65
N LYS A 115 3.23 -8.98 13.79
CA LYS A 115 4.43 -9.71 14.21
C LYS A 115 5.37 -8.85 15.06
N LYS A 116 5.61 -7.60 14.64
CA LYS A 116 6.50 -6.68 15.35
C LYS A 116 5.93 -6.30 16.73
N GLY A 117 4.65 -5.96 16.79
CA GLY A 117 3.99 -5.60 18.05
C GLY A 117 3.91 -6.76 19.05
N LEU A 118 3.77 -8.00 18.57
CA LEU A 118 3.82 -9.18 19.43
C LEU A 118 5.23 -9.44 19.97
N GLN A 119 6.26 -9.29 19.13
CA GLN A 119 7.65 -9.42 19.55
C GLN A 119 8.05 -8.36 20.59
N GLU A 120 7.60 -7.12 20.43
CA GLU A 120 7.80 -6.03 21.41
C GLU A 120 7.13 -6.32 22.76
N ARG A 121 6.01 -7.07 22.77
CA ARG A 121 5.33 -7.56 23.99
C ARG A 121 5.99 -8.81 24.59
N GLY A 122 7.07 -9.31 24.00
CA GLY A 122 7.74 -10.54 24.43
C GLY A 122 7.01 -11.84 24.04
N ILE A 123 6.02 -11.76 23.14
CA ILE A 123 5.27 -12.92 22.65
C ILE A 123 6.00 -13.52 21.44
N GLU A 124 6.37 -14.80 21.53
CA GLU A 124 7.06 -15.50 20.45
C GLU A 124 6.08 -15.88 19.32
N VAL A 125 6.47 -15.54 18.09
CA VAL A 125 5.73 -15.87 16.87
C VAL A 125 6.49 -16.97 16.13
N VAL A 126 5.89 -18.15 16.02
CA VAL A 126 6.50 -19.36 15.46
C VAL A 126 5.77 -19.84 14.19
N PRO A 127 6.47 -20.39 13.20
CA PRO A 127 5.83 -21.03 12.04
C PRO A 127 5.16 -22.35 12.44
N VAL A 128 4.21 -22.84 11.63
CA VAL A 128 3.45 -24.08 11.91
C VAL A 128 4.35 -25.28 12.25
N SER A 129 5.51 -25.40 11.60
CA SER A 129 6.46 -26.50 11.81
C SER A 129 7.14 -26.49 13.18
N LYS A 130 7.11 -25.35 13.88
CA LYS A 130 7.70 -25.14 15.21
C LYS A 130 6.65 -25.01 16.31
N VAL A 131 5.36 -25.19 15.99
CA VAL A 131 4.29 -25.19 17.01
C VAL A 131 4.39 -26.46 17.84
N ASP A 132 4.25 -26.32 19.16
CA ASP A 132 4.28 -27.44 20.10
C ASP A 132 3.16 -28.44 19.78
N LYS A 133 3.49 -29.74 19.84
CA LYS A 133 2.57 -30.86 19.59
C LYS A 133 1.31 -30.80 20.45
N LYS A 134 1.37 -30.20 21.65
CA LYS A 134 0.20 -30.00 22.52
C LYS A 134 -0.92 -29.19 21.86
N TYR A 135 -0.60 -28.32 20.90
CA TYR A 135 -1.57 -27.49 20.19
C TYR A 135 -1.90 -27.99 18.79
N ALA A 136 -1.37 -29.14 18.36
CA ALA A 136 -1.55 -29.66 17.00
C ALA A 136 -3.04 -29.79 16.61
N LYS A 137 -3.90 -30.19 17.56
CA LYS A 137 -5.36 -30.29 17.34
C LYS A 137 -6.06 -28.93 17.21
N GLN A 138 -5.48 -27.87 17.77
CA GLN A 138 -6.05 -26.50 17.70
C GLN A 138 -5.71 -25.81 16.37
N ILE A 139 -4.59 -26.17 15.74
CA ILE A 139 -4.15 -25.59 14.47
C ILE A 139 -5.23 -25.76 13.40
N ASP A 140 -5.76 -26.97 13.23
CA ASP A 140 -6.77 -27.25 12.19
C ASP A 140 -8.07 -26.46 12.42
N GLY A 141 -8.49 -26.32 13.68
CA GLY A 141 -9.64 -25.49 14.05
C GLY A 141 -9.42 -24.01 13.69
N LEU A 142 -8.26 -23.46 14.06
CA LEU A 142 -7.91 -22.05 13.78
C LEU A 142 -7.79 -21.76 12.28
N ILE A 143 -7.24 -22.69 11.50
CA ILE A 143 -7.16 -22.55 10.03
C ILE A 143 -8.54 -22.60 9.40
N THR A 144 -9.41 -23.47 9.89
CA THR A 144 -10.79 -23.60 9.39
C THR A 144 -11.60 -22.34 9.70
N GLU A 145 -11.51 -21.83 10.92
CA GLU A 145 -12.15 -20.58 11.34
C GLU A 145 -11.64 -19.38 10.51
N ALA A 146 -10.32 -19.26 10.34
CA ALA A 146 -9.73 -18.20 9.52
C ALA A 146 -10.16 -18.32 8.05
N THR A 147 -10.35 -19.53 7.54
CA THR A 147 -10.82 -19.77 6.17
C THR A 147 -12.29 -19.37 6.03
N ALA A 148 -13.14 -19.72 7.00
CA ALA A 148 -14.54 -19.27 7.04
C ALA A 148 -14.63 -17.74 7.04
N GLN A 149 -13.82 -17.08 7.89
CA GLN A 149 -13.75 -15.62 7.95
C GLN A 149 -13.21 -15.00 6.64
N ALA A 150 -12.26 -15.66 5.97
CA ALA A 150 -11.76 -15.22 4.67
C ALA A 150 -12.82 -15.31 3.56
N VAL A 151 -13.65 -16.36 3.57
CA VAL A 151 -14.80 -16.53 2.65
C VAL A 151 -15.85 -15.46 2.91
N GLU A 152 -16.21 -15.23 4.17
CA GLU A 152 -17.18 -14.19 4.54
C GLU A 152 -16.72 -12.80 4.10
N ASN A 153 -15.46 -12.44 4.39
CA ASN A 153 -14.87 -11.17 3.96
C ASN A 153 -14.82 -11.02 2.43
N PHE A 154 -14.56 -12.12 1.70
CA PHE A 154 -14.59 -12.11 0.24
C PHE A 154 -16.01 -11.90 -0.28
N ASN A 155 -16.99 -12.60 0.28
CA ASN A 155 -18.40 -12.48 -0.11
C ASN A 155 -18.97 -11.08 0.17
N ALA A 156 -18.54 -10.43 1.25
CA ALA A 156 -18.87 -9.04 1.53
C ALA A 156 -18.29 -8.09 0.46
N LYS A 157 -17.03 -8.30 0.06
CA LYS A 157 -16.40 -7.52 -1.03
C LYS A 157 -17.04 -7.78 -2.39
N VAL A 158 -17.45 -9.02 -2.66
CA VAL A 158 -18.20 -9.39 -3.88
C VAL A 158 -19.55 -8.69 -3.90
N ALA A 159 -20.26 -8.62 -2.77
CA ALA A 159 -21.52 -7.88 -2.68
C ALA A 159 -21.34 -6.39 -3.05
N ALA A 160 -20.35 -5.73 -2.43
CA ALA A 160 -20.04 -4.33 -2.74
C ALA A 160 -19.59 -4.12 -4.20
N TRP A 161 -18.81 -5.05 -4.76
CA TRP A 161 -18.42 -5.01 -6.18
C TRP A 161 -19.63 -5.20 -7.10
N ASN A 162 -20.50 -6.17 -6.82
CA ASN A 162 -21.66 -6.46 -7.66
C ASN A 162 -22.69 -5.33 -7.65
N GLU A 163 -22.86 -4.66 -6.51
CA GLU A 163 -23.72 -3.47 -6.39
C GLU A 163 -23.21 -2.34 -7.30
N TRP A 164 -21.91 -2.07 -7.28
CA TRP A 164 -21.29 -1.11 -8.20
C TRP A 164 -21.31 -1.58 -9.66
N ALA A 165 -21.00 -2.86 -9.92
CA ALA A 165 -20.92 -3.41 -11.26
C ALA A 165 -22.29 -3.46 -11.95
N ALA A 166 -23.37 -3.69 -11.21
CA ALA A 166 -24.74 -3.64 -11.72
C ALA A 166 -25.12 -2.23 -12.22
N ALA A 167 -24.67 -1.18 -11.51
CA ALA A 167 -24.91 0.20 -11.91
C ALA A 167 -24.02 0.68 -13.08
N ASN A 168 -22.88 0.01 -13.31
CA ASN A 168 -21.86 0.41 -14.28
C ASN A 168 -21.68 -0.56 -15.47
N ALA A 169 -22.59 -1.53 -15.64
CA ALA A 169 -22.55 -2.56 -16.68
C ALA A 169 -21.24 -3.38 -16.72
N GLU A 170 -20.69 -3.69 -15.55
CA GLU A 170 -19.44 -4.46 -15.37
C GLU A 170 -19.73 -5.91 -14.94
N GLU A 171 -18.70 -6.76 -14.94
CA GLU A 171 -18.83 -8.19 -14.63
C GLU A 171 -19.29 -8.44 -13.19
N ILE A 172 -20.40 -9.18 -13.03
CA ILE A 172 -20.91 -9.65 -11.74
C ILE A 172 -20.13 -10.89 -11.30
N LEU A 173 -19.61 -10.86 -10.08
CA LEU A 173 -18.84 -11.96 -9.49
C LEU A 173 -19.71 -12.89 -8.65
N THR A 174 -19.38 -14.18 -8.65
CA THR A 174 -20.05 -15.19 -7.83
C THR A 174 -19.45 -15.24 -6.44
N LYS A 175 -20.31 -15.33 -5.41
CA LYS A 175 -19.90 -15.61 -4.02
C LYS A 175 -19.35 -17.04 -3.91
N LYS A 176 -18.50 -17.27 -2.92
CA LYS A 176 -17.94 -18.59 -2.56
C LYS A 176 -18.67 -19.22 -1.39
#